data_AF-A0A227J1U9-F1
#
_entry.id   AF-A0A227J1U9-F1
#
_cell.length_a   1.000
_cell.length_b   1.000
_cell.length_c   1.000
_cell.angle_alpha   90.00
_cell.angle_beta   90.00
_cell.angle_gamma   90.00
#
_symmetry.space_group_name_H-M   'P 1'
#
loop_
_entity.id
_entity.type
_entity.pdbx_description
1 polymer ?
#
loop_
_entity_poly.entity_id
_entity_poly.type
_entity_poly.pdbx_seq_one_letter_code
_entity_poly.pdbx_strand_id
1 'polypeptide(L)'
;RLLDKNTVTLDTHQTSPLFKLFGFNVLPTWIASDEIEAVHMAENIGYPVAVKLRSPDIPHKSDVHGVALNLRNSREVSNAAQSILDTVKFSYPSANVHGL
;
A
#
# COMPACT_ATOMS: atom_id res chain seq x y z
N ARG A 1 -15.00 -3.21 -24.18
CA ARG A 1 -13.59 -3.17 -23.77
C ARG A 1 -13.09 -1.77 -24.06
N LEU A 2 -13.04 -0.89 -23.05
CA LEU A 2 -12.56 0.49 -23.19
C LEU A 2 -11.03 0.45 -23.33
N LEU A 3 -10.54 0.28 -24.54
CA LEU A 3 -9.11 0.44 -24.86
C LEU A 3 -9.03 1.31 -26.11
N ASP A 4 -9.30 2.60 -25.93
CA ASP A 4 -8.85 3.64 -26.85
C ASP A 4 -7.45 4.08 -26.44
N LYS A 5 -6.62 4.44 -27.42
CA LYS A 5 -5.15 4.62 -27.35
C LYS A 5 -4.63 5.73 -26.40
N ASN A 6 -5.49 6.32 -25.57
CA ASN A 6 -5.17 7.36 -24.58
C ASN A 6 -5.59 6.97 -23.14
N THR A 7 -5.42 5.71 -22.74
CA THR A 7 -5.63 5.30 -21.34
C THR A 7 -4.51 5.83 -20.45
N VAL A 8 -4.87 6.56 -19.39
CA VAL A 8 -3.97 6.99 -18.31
C VAL A 8 -4.18 6.07 -17.11
N THR A 9 -3.10 5.48 -16.59
CA THR A 9 -3.12 4.70 -15.35
C THR A 9 -2.94 5.66 -14.16
N LEU A 10 -3.84 5.57 -13.18
CA LEU A 10 -3.76 6.35 -11.95
C LEU A 10 -3.41 5.43 -10.78
N ASP A 11 -2.47 5.86 -9.94
CA ASP A 11 -2.18 5.20 -8.67
C ASP A 11 -3.32 5.39 -7.67
N THR A 12 -3.40 4.51 -6.66
CA THR A 12 -4.45 4.58 -5.62
C THR A 12 -4.57 5.96 -4.96
N HIS A 13 -3.44 6.64 -4.70
CA HIS A 13 -3.44 7.97 -4.08
C HIS A 13 -4.02 9.06 -5.01
N GLN A 14 -3.98 8.84 -6.33
CA GLN A 14 -4.54 9.74 -7.35
C GLN A 14 -6.02 9.44 -7.63
N THR A 15 -6.45 8.18 -7.48
CA THR A 15 -7.85 7.79 -7.69
C THR A 15 -8.78 8.23 -6.56
N SER A 16 -8.28 8.28 -5.32
CA SER A 16 -9.13 8.62 -4.17
C SER A 16 -9.75 10.02 -4.25
N PRO A 17 -9.00 11.10 -4.60
CA PRO A 17 -9.59 12.41 -4.85
C PRO A 17 -10.62 12.40 -5.98
N LEU A 18 -10.35 11.68 -7.07
CA LEU A 18 -11.26 11.56 -8.20
C LEU A 18 -12.59 10.92 -7.78
N PHE A 19 -12.56 9.82 -7.04
CA PHE A 19 -13.78 9.15 -6.56
C PHE A 19 -14.59 10.01 -5.59
N LYS A 20 -13.91 10.81 -4.74
CA LYS A 20 -14.58 11.77 -3.85
C LYS A 20 -15.36 12.84 -4.63
N LEU A 21 -14.85 13.30 -5.78
CA LEU A 21 -15.58 14.26 -6.65
C LEU A 21 -16.90 13.69 -7.17
N PHE A 22 -17.01 12.36 -7.31
CA PHE A 22 -18.23 11.68 -7.71
C PHE A 22 -19.10 11.23 -6.53
N GLY A 23 -18.78 11.63 -5.29
CA GLY A 23 -19.55 11.30 -4.10
C GLY A 23 -19.32 9.89 -3.54
N PHE A 24 -18.29 9.18 -4.01
CA PHE A 24 -17.92 7.89 -3.43
C PHE A 24 -17.17 8.08 -2.11
N ASN A 25 -17.55 7.30 -1.10
CA ASN A 25 -16.78 7.19 0.13
C ASN A 25 -15.63 6.21 -0.07
N VAL A 26 -14.39 6.70 0.01
CA VAL A 26 -13.18 5.88 -0.16
C VAL A 26 -12.46 5.76 1.18
N LEU A 27 -11.87 4.58 1.41
CA LEU A 27 -11.05 4.36 2.58
C LEU A 27 -9.85 5.33 2.57
N PRO A 28 -9.62 6.08 3.65
CA PRO A 28 -8.41 6.86 3.82
C PRO A 28 -7.17 5.96 3.63
N THR A 29 -6.19 6.44 2.87
CA THR A 29 -4.96 5.70 2.54
C THR A 29 -3.79 6.65 2.70
N TRP A 30 -2.72 6.17 3.34
CA TRP A 30 -1.47 6.89 3.53
C TRP A 30 -0.32 6.06 2.96
N ILE A 31 0.83 6.69 2.77
CA ILE A 31 2.06 6.02 2.33
C ILE A 31 3.02 6.07 3.51
N ALA A 32 3.50 4.90 3.93
CA ALA A 32 4.52 4.77 4.96
C ALA A 32 5.87 4.37 4.34
N SER A 33 6.95 4.97 4.80
CA SER A 33 8.31 4.68 4.31
C SER A 33 8.93 3.47 5.02
N ASP A 34 8.52 3.22 6.26
CA ASP A 34 9.03 2.17 7.13
C ASP A 34 7.95 1.66 8.11
N GLU A 35 8.32 0.71 8.96
CA GLU A 35 7.44 0.11 9.96
C GLU A 35 7.02 1.08 11.08
N ILE A 36 7.85 2.07 11.40
CA ILE A 36 7.57 3.06 12.44
C ILE A 36 6.49 4.02 11.96
N GLU A 37 6.64 4.55 10.74
CA GLU A 37 5.62 5.37 10.09
C GLU A 37 4.31 4.59 9.90
N ALA A 38 4.39 3.33 9.50
CA ALA A 38 3.21 2.48 9.33
C ALA A 38 2.42 2.31 10.64
N VAL A 39 3.10 2.09 11.77
CA VAL A 39 2.47 2.02 13.08
C VAL A 39 1.84 3.36 13.47
N HIS A 40 2.57 4.46 13.31
CA HIS A 40 2.06 5.79 13.64
C HIS A 40 0.79 6.13 12.83
N MET A 41 0.78 5.78 11.54
CA MET A 41 -0.41 5.92 10.70
C MET A 41 -1.55 5.01 11.18
N ALA A 42 -1.29 3.74 11.46
CA ALA A 42 -2.31 2.81 11.94
C ALA A 42 -2.98 3.26 13.25
N GLU A 43 -2.24 3.87 14.16
CA GLU A 43 -2.78 4.45 15.40
C GLU A 43 -3.73 5.61 15.13
N ASN A 44 -3.45 6.45 14.12
CA ASN A 44 -4.33 7.53 13.71
C ASN A 44 -5.57 7.04 12.94
N ILE A 45 -5.44 5.96 12.17
CA ILE A 45 -6.54 5.36 11.39
C ILE A 45 -7.52 4.61 12.29
N GLY A 46 -7.00 3.93 13.30
CA GLY A 46 -7.73 2.94 14.07
C GLY A 46 -7.67 1.56 13.42
N TYR A 47 -7.76 0.54 14.27
CA TYR A 47 -7.66 -0.87 13.86
C TYR A 47 -9.04 -1.49 13.59
N PRO A 48 -9.12 -2.54 12.74
CA PRO A 48 -8.03 -3.18 12.01
C PRO A 48 -7.61 -2.43 10.73
N VAL A 49 -6.34 -2.55 10.35
CA VAL A 49 -5.77 -1.96 9.13
C VAL A 49 -5.22 -3.02 8.17
N ALA A 50 -4.87 -2.57 6.97
CA ALA A 50 -4.12 -3.33 5.98
C ALA A 50 -2.85 -2.57 5.59
N VAL A 51 -1.75 -3.30 5.35
CA VAL A 51 -0.46 -2.78 4.89
C VAL A 51 -0.15 -3.43 3.55
N LYS A 52 0.27 -2.65 2.54
CA LYS A 52 0.52 -3.18 1.19
C LYS A 52 1.70 -2.50 0.50
N LEU A 53 2.65 -3.28 -0.01
CA LEU A 53 3.78 -2.77 -0.79
C LEU A 53 3.32 -1.83 -1.91
N ARG A 54 4.00 -0.70 -2.10
CA ARG A 54 3.85 0.16 -3.27
C ARG A 54 5.16 0.15 -4.05
N SER A 55 5.15 -0.52 -5.20
CA SER A 55 6.27 -0.51 -6.14
C SER A 55 5.73 -0.64 -7.57
N PRO A 56 6.10 0.25 -8.51
CA PRO A 56 5.75 0.09 -9.93
C PRO A 56 6.37 -1.18 -10.54
N ASP A 57 7.49 -1.65 -9.98
CA ASP A 57 8.22 -2.81 -10.49
C ASP A 57 7.61 -4.15 -10.03
N ILE A 58 6.75 -4.11 -9.01
CA ILE A 58 6.07 -5.28 -8.44
C ILE A 58 4.55 -5.05 -8.49
N PRO A 59 3.91 -5.24 -9.66
CA PRO A 59 2.49 -4.97 -9.85
C PRO A 59 1.60 -5.94 -9.06
N HIS A 60 2.00 -7.20 -8.95
CA HIS A 60 1.29 -8.24 -8.21
C HIS A 60 1.90 -8.43 -6.82
N LYS A 61 1.52 -7.55 -5.89
CA LYS A 61 2.05 -7.50 -4.52
C LYS A 61 1.95 -8.83 -3.77
N SER A 62 0.92 -9.63 -4.04
CA SER A 62 0.74 -10.94 -3.43
C SER A 62 1.84 -11.93 -3.80
N ASP A 63 2.47 -11.78 -4.96
CA ASP A 63 3.58 -12.65 -5.42
C ASP A 63 4.82 -12.52 -4.52
N VAL A 64 4.89 -11.42 -3.76
CA VAL A 64 5.99 -11.13 -2.83
C VAL A 64 5.52 -11.08 -1.38
N HIS A 65 4.34 -11.62 -1.08
CA HIS A 65 3.68 -11.47 0.23
C HIS A 65 3.53 -9.99 0.66
N GLY A 66 3.51 -9.06 -0.30
CA GLY A 66 3.45 -7.62 -0.12
C GLY A 66 2.08 -7.08 0.29
N VAL A 67 1.21 -7.91 0.87
CA VAL A 67 -0.11 -7.53 1.38
C VAL A 67 -0.36 -8.25 2.69
N ALA A 68 -0.60 -7.48 3.74
CA ALA A 68 -1.02 -7.98 5.04
C ALA A 68 -2.36 -7.33 5.43
N LEU A 69 -3.34 -8.14 5.79
CA LEU A 69 -4.71 -7.71 6.04
C LEU A 69 -5.10 -7.99 7.50
N ASN A 70 -6.11 -7.27 8.00
CA ASN A 70 -6.72 -7.50 9.31
C ASN A 70 -5.67 -7.46 10.45
N LEU A 71 -4.80 -6.44 10.41
CA LEU A 71 -3.82 -6.17 11.45
C LEU A 71 -4.50 -5.39 12.56
N ARG A 72 -4.48 -5.91 13.78
CA ARG A 72 -5.35 -5.49 14.89
C ARG A 72 -4.65 -4.66 15.97
N ASN A 73 -3.33 -4.52 15.87
CA ASN A 73 -2.53 -3.77 16.82
C ASN A 73 -1.21 -3.33 16.19
N SER A 74 -0.48 -2.45 16.88
CA SER A 74 0.78 -1.88 16.42
C SER A 74 1.86 -2.94 16.18
N ARG A 75 1.90 -4.00 16.99
CA ARG A 75 2.88 -5.09 16.82
C ARG A 75 2.65 -5.85 15.51
N GLU A 76 1.39 -6.17 15.20
CA GLU A 76 1.03 -6.83 13.94
C GLU A 76 1.37 -5.94 12.73
N VAL A 77 1.13 -4.62 12.82
CA VAL A 77 1.50 -3.65 11.78
C VAL A 77 3.01 -3.59 11.57
N SER A 78 3.78 -3.41 12.65
CA SER A 78 5.24 -3.32 12.58
C SER A 78 5.85 -4.58 11.96
N ASN A 79 5.43 -5.75 12.45
CA ASN A 79 5.94 -7.04 11.94
C ASN A 79 5.60 -7.25 10.46
N ALA A 80 4.39 -6.90 10.04
CA ALA A 80 3.97 -7.02 8.66
C ALA A 80 4.74 -6.06 7.74
N ALA A 81 4.88 -4.80 8.14
CA ALA A 81 5.62 -3.78 7.41
C ALA A 81 7.09 -4.20 7.20
N GLN A 82 7.77 -4.56 8.30
CA GLN A 82 9.16 -5.02 8.25
C GLN A 82 9.31 -6.26 7.35
N SER A 83 8.44 -7.25 7.53
CA SER A 83 8.50 -8.50 6.75
C SER A 83 8.32 -8.27 5.25
N ILE A 84 7.42 -7.36 4.85
CA ILE A 84 7.24 -6.98 3.45
C ILE A 84 8.51 -6.31 2.91
N LEU A 85 9.06 -5.33 3.63
CA LEU A 85 10.25 -4.59 3.18
C LEU A 85 11.48 -5.50 3.08
N ASP A 86 11.69 -6.39 4.04
CA ASP A 86 12.79 -7.35 4.05
C ASP A 86 12.67 -8.35 2.89
N THR A 87 11.46 -8.85 2.64
CA THR A 87 11.19 -9.78 1.53
C THR A 87 11.51 -9.11 0.19
N VAL A 88 11.06 -7.88 -0.01
CA VAL A 88 11.32 -7.14 -1.25
C VAL A 88 12.81 -6.83 -1.40
N LYS A 89 13.49 -6.39 -0.34
CA LYS A 89 14.92 -6.12 -0.36
C LYS A 89 15.74 -7.36 -0.71
N PHE A 90 15.33 -8.53 -0.25
CA PHE A 90 16.01 -9.79 -0.53
C PHE A 90 15.69 -10.34 -1.94
N SER A 91 14.41 -10.43 -2.29
CA SER A 91 13.95 -11.06 -3.53
C SER A 91 14.03 -10.13 -4.75
N TYR A 92 13.95 -8.82 -4.55
CA TYR A 92 13.94 -7.79 -5.59
C TYR A 92 14.84 -6.59 -5.21
N PRO A 93 16.15 -6.80 -5.04
CA PRO A 93 17.07 -5.77 -4.52
C PRO A 93 17.17 -4.51 -5.40
N SER A 94 16.75 -4.61 -6.67
CA SER A 94 16.74 -3.49 -7.63
C SER A 94 15.35 -2.88 -7.84
N ALA A 95 14.31 -3.35 -7.15
CA ALA A 95 12.98 -2.79 -7.29
C ALA A 95 12.89 -1.37 -6.71
N ASN A 96 12.24 -0.48 -7.45
CA ASN A 96 11.89 0.85 -7.00
C ASN A 96 10.73 0.74 -6.00
N VAL A 97 11.03 0.81 -4.71
CA VAL A 97 10.03 0.80 -3.64
C VAL A 97 9.61 2.23 -3.32
N HIS A 98 8.31 2.51 -3.43
CA HIS A 98 7.72 3.82 -3.13
C HIS A 98 7.02 3.85 -1.76
N GLY A 99 7.27 2.85 -0.91
CA GLY A 99 6.70 2.71 0.43
C GLY A 99 5.72 1.53 0.58
N LEU A 100 4.95 1.58 1.66
CA LEU A 100 3.85 0.70 2.05
C LEU A 100 2.50 1.44 2.07
#